data_AF-R1FZD6-F1
#
_entry.id   AF-R1FZD6-F1
#
_cell.length_a   1.000
_cell.length_b   1.000
_cell.length_c   1.000
_cell.angle_alpha   90.00
_cell.angle_beta   90.00
_cell.angle_gamma   90.00
#
_symmetry.space_group_name_H-M   'P 1'
#
loop_
_entity.id
_entity.type
_entity.pdbx_description
1 polymer ?
#
loop_
_entity_poly.entity_id
_entity_poly.type
_entity_poly.pdbx_seq_one_letter_code
_entity_poly.pdbx_strand_id
1 'polypeptide(L)'
;MTEHKCGGDLTLGGQRVHERLTREEPELIARVLRRIQEEVSDYRRLPVEELTGDIAGITRQAVRAFARSLREDRELNAAELREVGASAVRRAEEGFPLEAVLTAYHVGAREIFAVGSASSGSADVADLLDVADRVLAFVGTVTGAVTRGYLEELRTKVGQEHTARRTLLSVLVDGGPVDVVARSAGITLPARYLVLSVELGPHADEESPEVDAEIAVRRKLRRFLAAFEHACGDGVLASLDGPGGLVLLPLAGRRSDWPAVLDAAGRAAGV
;
A
#
# COMPACT_ATOMS: atom_id res chain seq x y z
N MET A 1 -33.45 10.63 22.33
CA MET A 1 -33.07 11.12 21.00
C MET A 1 -32.24 12.36 21.20
N THR A 2 -30.92 12.24 21.12
CA THR A 2 -30.02 13.39 21.09
C THR A 2 -30.23 14.07 19.73
N GLU A 3 -30.80 15.28 19.74
CA GLU A 3 -30.87 16.13 18.56
C GLU A 3 -29.44 16.35 18.06
N HIS A 4 -29.10 15.73 16.93
CA HIS A 4 -27.80 15.94 16.30
C HIS A 4 -27.76 17.37 15.75
N LYS A 5 -26.79 18.15 16.20
CA LYS A 5 -26.56 19.47 15.63
C LYS A 5 -25.93 19.33 14.24
N CYS A 6 -26.29 20.26 13.36
CA CYS A 6 -25.59 20.48 12.11
C CYS A 6 -24.10 20.76 12.41
N GLY A 7 -23.18 20.16 11.64
CA GLY A 7 -21.75 20.29 11.85
C GLY A 7 -21.25 21.74 11.90
N GLY A 8 -21.90 22.64 11.15
CA GLY A 8 -21.55 24.07 11.12
C GLY A 8 -21.86 24.80 12.42
N ASP A 9 -22.78 24.26 13.22
CA ASP A 9 -23.24 24.84 14.48
C ASP A 9 -22.65 24.16 15.72
N LEU A 10 -21.75 23.18 15.54
CA LEU A 10 -21.02 22.57 16.65
C LEU A 10 -20.09 23.60 17.29
N THR A 11 -20.30 23.83 18.59
CA THR A 11 -19.58 24.83 19.37
C THR A 11 -18.85 24.18 20.55
N LEU A 12 -17.58 24.50 20.71
CA LEU A 12 -16.74 24.03 21.81
C LEU A 12 -16.02 25.23 22.44
N GLY A 13 -16.15 25.43 23.76
CA GLY A 13 -15.60 26.62 24.43
C GLY A 13 -16.14 27.94 23.86
N GLY A 14 -17.43 27.95 23.46
CA GLY A 14 -18.12 29.13 22.90
C GLY A 14 -17.71 29.54 21.48
N GLN A 15 -16.95 28.70 20.75
CA GLN A 15 -16.56 28.96 19.36
C GLN A 15 -16.98 27.81 18.46
N ARG A 16 -17.37 28.13 17.22
CA ARG A 16 -17.62 27.11 16.19
C ARG A 16 -16.32 26.39 15.86
N VAL A 17 -16.37 25.06 15.86
CA VAL A 17 -15.16 24.22 15.71
C VAL A 17 -14.48 24.47 14.35
N HIS A 18 -15.25 24.57 13.27
CA HIS A 18 -14.70 24.81 11.94
C HIS A 18 -14.01 26.17 11.80
N GLU A 19 -14.53 27.21 12.48
CA GLU A 19 -13.93 28.55 12.49
C GLU A 19 -12.61 28.53 13.27
N ARG A 20 -12.58 27.83 14.42
CA ARG A 20 -11.35 27.63 15.19
C ARG A 20 -10.26 26.93 14.38
N LEU A 21 -10.59 25.79 13.76
CA LEU A 21 -9.64 25.02 12.94
C LEU A 21 -9.09 25.83 11.77
N THR A 22 -9.94 26.67 11.15
CA THR A 22 -9.51 27.56 10.05
C THR A 22 -8.59 28.67 10.56
N ARG A 23 -8.92 29.28 11.70
CA ARG A 23 -8.12 30.35 12.31
C ARG A 23 -6.75 29.84 12.78
N GLU A 24 -6.72 28.67 13.39
CA GLU A 24 -5.52 28.08 14.00
C GLU A 24 -4.76 27.14 13.03
N GLU A 25 -5.15 27.12 11.74
CA GLU A 25 -4.59 26.23 10.72
C GLU A 25 -3.04 26.25 10.67
N PRO A 26 -2.35 27.41 10.65
CA PRO A 26 -0.88 27.42 10.55
C PRO A 26 -0.21 26.75 11.76
N GLU A 27 -0.70 27.03 12.97
CA GLU A 27 -0.17 26.45 14.21
C GLU A 27 -0.50 24.96 14.32
N LEU A 28 -1.72 24.57 13.91
CA LEU A 28 -2.14 23.18 13.85
C LEU A 28 -1.25 22.38 12.90
N ILE A 29 -0.96 22.88 11.70
CA ILE A 29 -0.05 22.20 10.75
C ILE A 29 1.34 22.03 11.38
N ALA A 30 1.90 23.08 11.99
CA ALA A 30 3.20 23.00 12.65
C ALA A 30 3.21 21.97 13.79
N ARG A 31 2.12 21.91 14.59
CA ARG A 31 1.95 20.90 15.63
C ARG A 31 1.90 19.49 15.07
N VAL A 32 1.11 19.27 14.01
CA VAL A 32 0.99 17.96 13.35
C VAL A 32 2.34 17.50 12.83
N LEU A 33 3.06 18.34 12.09
CA LEU A 33 4.38 17.98 11.54
C LEU A 33 5.38 17.62 12.64
N ARG A 34 5.44 18.43 13.71
CA ARG A 34 6.29 18.14 14.86
C ARG A 34 5.92 16.82 15.52
N ARG A 35 4.63 16.58 15.76
CA ARG A 35 4.13 15.34 16.39
C ARG A 35 4.41 14.10 15.54
N ILE A 36 4.26 14.21 14.22
CA ILE A 36 4.61 13.14 13.29
C ILE A 36 6.11 12.80 13.42
N GLN A 37 6.99 13.80 13.51
CA GLN A 37 8.42 13.54 13.70
C GLN A 37 8.73 12.94 15.09
N GLU A 38 8.04 13.38 16.14
CA GLU A 38 8.21 12.80 17.48
C GLU A 38 7.81 11.31 17.50
N GLU A 39 6.62 10.99 16.98
CA GLU A 39 5.98 9.68 17.10
C GLU A 39 6.39 8.68 16.02
N VAL A 40 6.75 9.13 14.81
CA VAL A 40 6.97 8.26 13.64
C VAL A 40 8.42 8.32 13.19
N SER A 41 9.16 7.24 13.43
CA SER A 41 10.61 7.21 13.22
C SER A 41 11.03 7.46 11.77
N ASP A 42 10.24 6.97 10.80
CA ASP A 42 10.51 7.14 9.36
C ASP A 42 10.45 8.60 8.93
N TYR A 43 9.55 9.40 9.52
CA TYR A 43 9.42 10.82 9.21
C TYR A 43 10.57 11.68 9.76
N ARG A 44 11.30 11.22 10.80
CA ARG A 44 12.51 11.91 11.28
C ARG A 44 13.66 11.83 10.29
N ARG A 45 13.65 10.81 9.44
CA ARG A 45 14.72 10.51 8.49
C ARG A 45 14.48 11.15 7.12
N LEU A 46 13.34 11.80 6.93
CA LEU A 46 12.99 12.45 5.68
C LEU A 46 13.78 13.76 5.47
N PRO A 47 14.08 14.13 4.21
CA PRO A 47 14.60 15.44 3.88
C PRO A 47 13.68 16.57 4.38
N VAL A 48 14.26 17.72 4.71
CA VAL A 48 13.50 18.89 5.20
C VAL A 48 12.53 19.39 4.12
N GLU A 49 12.92 19.27 2.85
CA GLU A 49 12.13 19.65 1.69
C GLU A 49 10.83 18.83 1.59
N GLU A 50 10.88 17.52 1.83
CA GLU A 50 9.69 16.66 1.85
C GLU A 50 8.72 17.05 2.97
N LEU A 51 9.27 17.36 4.15
CA LEU A 51 8.49 17.73 5.32
C LEU A 51 7.81 19.10 5.16
N THR A 52 8.55 20.08 4.65
CA THR A 52 8.07 21.46 4.49
C THR A 52 7.27 21.69 3.22
N GLY A 53 7.47 20.86 2.20
CA GLY A 53 6.72 20.86 0.94
C GLY A 53 5.52 19.93 0.99
N ASP A 54 5.72 18.69 0.56
CA ASP A 54 4.67 17.72 0.29
C ASP A 54 3.84 17.37 1.53
N ILE A 55 4.50 17.09 2.65
CA ILE A 55 3.82 16.64 3.88
C ILE A 55 3.03 17.80 4.51
N ALA A 56 3.62 19.00 4.56
CA ALA A 56 2.91 20.19 5.01
C ALA A 56 1.72 20.51 4.09
N GLY A 57 1.89 20.34 2.78
CA GLY A 57 0.84 20.53 1.76
C GLY A 57 -0.36 19.61 1.98
N ILE A 58 -0.13 18.29 2.09
CA ILE A 58 -1.23 17.34 2.29
C ILE A 58 -1.87 17.48 3.68
N THR A 59 -1.09 17.81 4.72
CA THR A 59 -1.60 18.10 6.07
C THR A 59 -2.56 19.28 6.03
N ARG A 60 -2.15 20.38 5.37
CA ARG A 60 -2.99 21.57 5.18
C ARG A 60 -4.31 21.23 4.49
N GLN A 61 -4.23 20.45 3.42
CA GLN A 61 -5.40 20.04 2.64
C GLN A 61 -6.36 19.19 3.47
N ALA A 62 -5.85 18.23 4.24
CA ALA A 62 -6.64 17.40 5.14
C ALA A 62 -7.35 18.21 6.23
N VAL A 63 -6.63 19.14 6.89
CA VAL A 63 -7.21 20.04 7.91
C VAL A 63 -8.32 20.90 7.30
N ARG A 64 -8.09 21.49 6.13
CA ARG A 64 -9.11 22.30 5.44
C ARG A 64 -10.30 21.48 4.97
N ALA A 65 -10.08 20.26 4.50
CA ALA A 65 -11.16 19.35 4.10
C ALA A 65 -12.05 19.02 5.30
N PHE A 66 -11.48 18.73 6.46
CA PHE A 66 -12.25 18.48 7.68
C PHE A 66 -12.98 19.73 8.19
N ALA A 67 -12.33 20.90 8.22
CA ALA A 67 -13.02 22.14 8.61
C ALA A 67 -14.20 22.46 7.67
N ARG A 68 -14.04 22.20 6.37
CA ARG A 68 -15.11 22.35 5.38
C ARG A 68 -16.23 21.33 5.57
N SER A 69 -15.89 20.08 5.86
CA SER A 69 -16.86 18.99 6.10
C SER A 69 -17.75 19.31 7.31
N LEU A 70 -17.18 19.90 8.37
CA LEU A 70 -17.94 20.44 9.50
C LEU A 70 -18.84 21.59 9.05
N ARG A 71 -18.27 22.64 8.43
CA ARG A 71 -19.02 23.85 8.03
C ARG A 71 -20.22 23.55 7.12
N GLU A 72 -20.05 22.62 6.20
CA GLU A 72 -21.05 22.25 5.19
C GLU A 72 -21.91 21.04 5.61
N ASP A 73 -21.66 20.48 6.80
CA ASP A 73 -22.30 19.28 7.35
C ASP A 73 -22.40 18.13 6.33
N ARG A 74 -21.27 17.81 5.71
CA ARG A 74 -21.15 16.75 4.70
C ARG A 74 -19.90 15.92 4.90
N GLU A 75 -19.87 14.76 4.27
CA GLU A 75 -18.66 13.96 4.15
C GLU A 75 -17.67 14.55 3.13
N LEU A 76 -16.43 14.04 3.14
CA LEU A 76 -15.44 14.35 2.11
C LEU A 76 -15.93 13.87 0.75
N ASN A 77 -15.77 14.71 -0.26
CA ASN A 77 -16.16 14.37 -1.62
C ASN A 77 -15.07 13.57 -2.35
N ALA A 78 -15.41 13.04 -3.53
CA ALA A 78 -14.49 12.23 -4.31
C ALA A 78 -13.20 12.98 -4.75
N ALA A 79 -13.24 14.30 -4.92
CA ALA A 79 -12.04 15.08 -5.26
C ALA A 79 -11.08 15.17 -4.06
N GLU A 80 -11.60 15.51 -2.88
CA GLU A 80 -10.84 15.57 -1.63
C GLU A 80 -10.17 14.21 -1.32
N LEU A 81 -10.89 13.10 -1.55
CA LEU A 81 -10.34 11.75 -1.34
C LEU A 81 -9.32 11.33 -2.41
N ARG A 82 -9.47 11.78 -3.66
CA ARG A 82 -8.48 11.51 -4.71
C ARG A 82 -7.15 12.19 -4.42
N GLU A 83 -7.15 13.39 -3.85
CA GLU A 83 -5.93 14.11 -3.49
C GLU A 83 -5.16 13.39 -2.38
N VAL A 84 -5.88 12.89 -1.36
CA VAL A 84 -5.33 12.01 -0.32
C VAL A 84 -4.74 10.74 -0.93
N GLY A 85 -5.47 10.08 -1.83
CA GLY A 85 -4.99 8.88 -2.52
C GLY A 85 -3.74 9.14 -3.36
N ALA A 86 -3.69 10.25 -4.09
CA ALA A 86 -2.53 10.64 -4.91
C ALA A 86 -1.27 10.90 -4.06
N SER A 87 -1.44 11.46 -2.86
CA SER A 87 -0.31 11.58 -1.91
C SER A 87 0.20 10.20 -1.47
N ALA A 88 -0.68 9.23 -1.28
CA ALA A 88 -0.31 7.88 -0.88
C ALA A 88 0.40 7.11 -2.02
N VAL A 89 0.00 7.34 -3.28
CA VAL A 89 0.69 6.80 -4.47
C VAL A 89 2.15 7.27 -4.50
N ARG A 90 2.43 8.56 -4.35
CA ARG A 90 3.81 9.07 -4.31
C ARG A 90 4.67 8.42 -3.22
N ARG A 91 4.09 8.23 -2.03
CA ARG A 91 4.78 7.52 -0.93
C ARG A 91 5.04 6.05 -1.27
N ALA A 92 4.13 5.38 -1.97
CA ALA A 92 4.34 4.01 -2.45
C ALA A 92 5.43 3.92 -3.54
N GLU A 93 5.48 4.88 -4.47
CA GLU A 93 6.52 4.99 -5.50
C GLU A 93 7.92 5.10 -4.87
N GLU A 94 8.04 5.86 -3.79
CA GLU A 94 9.27 6.05 -3.00
C GLU A 94 9.59 4.87 -2.06
N GLY A 95 8.69 3.88 -1.96
CA GLY A 95 8.84 2.74 -1.05
C GLY A 95 8.69 3.10 0.43
N PHE A 96 8.03 4.21 0.75
CA PHE A 96 7.86 4.67 2.13
C PHE A 96 6.85 3.80 2.88
N PRO A 97 7.09 3.37 4.13
CA PRO A 97 6.25 2.36 4.79
C PRO A 97 4.79 2.81 4.97
N LEU A 98 3.84 1.97 4.52
CA LEU A 98 2.40 2.25 4.67
C LEU A 98 2.00 2.50 6.14
N GLU A 99 2.53 1.72 7.08
CA GLU A 99 2.27 1.91 8.52
C GLU A 99 2.63 3.32 9.00
N ALA A 100 3.78 3.86 8.55
CA ALA A 100 4.20 5.21 8.88
C ALA A 100 3.25 6.25 8.30
N VAL A 101 2.82 6.07 7.04
CA VAL A 101 1.82 6.95 6.39
C VAL A 101 0.50 6.96 7.17
N LEU A 102 -0.03 5.79 7.51
CA LEU A 102 -1.29 5.68 8.26
C LEU A 102 -1.19 6.31 9.64
N THR A 103 -0.07 6.06 10.35
CA THR A 103 0.18 6.64 11.67
C THR A 103 0.19 8.17 11.61
N ALA A 104 0.77 8.77 10.57
CA ALA A 104 0.78 10.21 10.39
C ALA A 104 -0.63 10.81 10.26
N TYR A 105 -1.54 10.14 9.53
CA TYR A 105 -2.95 10.57 9.47
C TYR A 105 -3.67 10.46 10.81
N HIS A 106 -3.39 9.41 11.59
CA HIS A 106 -3.93 9.28 12.95
C HIS A 106 -3.38 10.36 13.90
N VAL A 107 -2.11 10.74 13.78
CA VAL A 107 -1.54 11.89 14.51
C VAL A 107 -2.27 13.18 14.11
N GLY A 108 -2.44 13.42 12.81
CA GLY A 108 -3.19 14.57 12.29
C GLY A 108 -4.61 14.66 12.85
N ALA A 109 -5.35 13.55 12.84
CA ALA A 109 -6.71 13.49 13.39
C ALA A 109 -6.76 13.78 14.90
N ARG A 110 -5.79 13.26 15.68
CA ARG A 110 -5.66 13.55 17.11
C ARG A 110 -5.42 15.04 17.38
N GLU A 111 -4.55 15.68 16.61
CA GLU A 111 -4.27 17.11 16.75
C GLU A 111 -5.43 17.99 16.30
N ILE A 112 -6.16 17.61 15.24
CA ILE A 112 -7.42 18.24 14.83
C ILE A 112 -8.43 18.21 15.98
N PHE A 113 -8.63 17.04 16.60
CA PHE A 113 -9.54 16.92 17.74
C PHE A 113 -9.07 17.75 18.93
N ALA A 114 -7.78 17.72 19.26
CA ALA A 114 -7.21 18.48 20.37
C ALA A 114 -7.35 20.00 20.20
N VAL A 115 -7.14 20.52 18.99
CA VAL A 115 -7.36 21.95 18.69
C VAL A 115 -8.84 22.29 18.66
N GLY A 116 -9.66 21.45 18.02
CA GLY A 116 -11.10 21.66 17.92
C GLY A 116 -11.78 21.71 19.30
N SER A 117 -11.36 20.86 20.23
CA SER A 117 -11.87 20.75 21.60
C SER A 117 -11.17 21.61 22.65
N ALA A 118 -10.29 22.53 22.22
CA ALA A 118 -9.64 23.45 23.14
C ALA A 118 -10.67 24.25 23.97
N SER A 119 -10.39 24.44 25.25
CA SER A 119 -11.25 25.20 26.17
C SER A 119 -12.69 24.67 26.33
N SER A 120 -12.96 23.42 25.95
CA SER A 120 -14.25 22.77 26.19
C SER A 120 -14.53 22.56 27.68
N GLY A 121 -15.77 22.82 28.10
CA GLY A 121 -16.25 22.60 29.46
C GLY A 121 -17.33 21.52 29.57
N SER A 122 -17.86 21.30 30.78
CA SER A 122 -18.93 20.32 31.02
C SER A 122 -20.23 20.63 30.27
N ALA A 123 -20.45 21.89 29.87
CA ALA A 123 -21.60 22.29 29.06
C ALA A 123 -21.50 21.84 27.59
N ASP A 124 -20.28 21.52 27.13
CA ASP A 124 -20.00 21.22 25.72
C ASP A 124 -20.04 19.71 25.41
N VAL A 125 -20.38 18.85 26.38
CA VAL A 125 -20.24 17.39 26.26
C VAL A 125 -20.99 16.82 25.05
N ALA A 126 -22.20 17.31 24.76
CA ALA A 126 -22.96 16.86 23.59
C ALA A 126 -22.24 17.19 22.27
N ASP A 127 -21.84 18.46 22.09
CA ASP A 127 -21.10 18.91 20.90
C ASP A 127 -19.73 18.22 20.80
N LEU A 128 -19.10 17.89 21.94
CA LEU A 128 -17.82 17.19 21.97
C LEU A 128 -17.94 15.76 21.45
N LEU A 129 -19.01 15.04 21.81
CA LEU A 129 -19.30 13.70 21.30
C LEU A 129 -19.56 13.76 19.78
N ASP A 130 -20.36 14.71 19.32
CA ASP A 130 -20.65 14.91 17.91
C ASP A 130 -19.39 15.26 17.08
N VAL A 131 -18.47 16.02 17.65
CA VAL A 131 -17.17 16.33 17.02
C VAL A 131 -16.25 15.11 17.02
N ALA A 132 -16.20 14.35 18.12
CA ALA A 132 -15.40 13.13 18.21
C ALA A 132 -15.84 12.11 17.14
N ASP A 133 -17.14 11.88 17.01
CA ASP A 133 -17.71 10.99 15.99
C ASP A 133 -17.36 11.45 14.58
N ARG A 134 -17.42 12.76 14.30
CA ARG A 134 -17.03 13.31 12.99
C ARG A 134 -15.53 13.18 12.71
N VAL A 135 -14.66 13.30 13.72
CA VAL A 135 -13.20 13.03 13.58
C VAL A 135 -12.94 11.55 13.31
N LEU A 136 -13.65 10.65 14.00
CA LEU A 136 -13.54 9.20 13.78
C LEU A 136 -13.99 8.79 12.37
N ALA A 137 -15.11 9.35 11.90
CA ALA A 137 -15.58 9.14 10.53
C ALA A 137 -14.57 9.69 9.50
N PHE A 138 -14.04 10.89 9.74
CA PHE A 138 -13.02 11.51 8.88
C PHE A 138 -11.77 10.63 8.75
N VAL A 139 -11.19 10.18 9.87
CA VAL A 139 -9.98 9.35 9.83
C VAL A 139 -10.25 7.99 9.20
N GLY A 140 -11.42 7.39 9.42
CA GLY A 140 -11.83 6.15 8.74
C GLY A 140 -11.84 6.29 7.22
N THR A 141 -12.47 7.35 6.70
CA THR A 141 -12.56 7.60 5.25
C THR A 141 -11.19 7.91 4.63
N VAL A 142 -10.38 8.72 5.31
CA VAL A 142 -9.02 9.08 4.86
C VAL A 142 -8.11 7.85 4.84
N THR A 143 -8.09 7.04 5.91
CA THR A 143 -7.32 5.78 5.95
C THR A 143 -7.73 4.84 4.82
N GLY A 144 -9.01 4.73 4.50
CA GLY A 144 -9.50 3.95 3.35
C GLY A 144 -8.99 4.47 2.01
N ALA A 145 -8.97 5.79 1.79
CA ALA A 145 -8.44 6.40 0.58
C ALA A 145 -6.91 6.21 0.44
N VAL A 146 -6.16 6.43 1.53
CA VAL A 146 -4.70 6.22 1.59
C VAL A 146 -4.35 4.78 1.27
N THR A 147 -5.00 3.82 1.94
CA THR A 147 -4.72 2.39 1.76
C THR A 147 -5.02 1.95 0.34
N ARG A 148 -6.12 2.44 -0.27
CA ARG A 148 -6.48 2.11 -1.65
C ARG A 148 -5.41 2.62 -2.62
N GLY A 149 -5.05 3.90 -2.55
CA GLY A 149 -4.04 4.49 -3.44
C GLY A 149 -2.69 3.80 -3.31
N TYR A 150 -2.25 3.55 -2.07
CA TYR A 150 -0.98 2.86 -1.82
C TYR A 150 -0.96 1.43 -2.38
N LEU A 151 -2.01 0.64 -2.15
CA LEU A 151 -2.07 -0.75 -2.61
C LEU A 151 -2.28 -0.87 -4.12
N GLU A 152 -2.98 0.09 -4.74
CA GLU A 152 -3.13 0.15 -6.20
C GLU A 152 -1.78 0.36 -6.89
N GLU A 153 -0.94 1.24 -6.34
CA GLU A 153 0.42 1.44 -6.84
C GLU A 153 1.28 0.18 -6.67
N LEU A 154 1.26 -0.44 -5.49
CA LEU A 154 2.00 -1.68 -5.26
C LEU A 154 1.57 -2.81 -6.22
N ARG A 155 0.26 -2.95 -6.47
CA ARG A 155 -0.28 -3.93 -7.43
C ARG A 155 0.15 -3.62 -8.86
N THR A 156 0.14 -2.35 -9.24
CA THR A 156 0.58 -1.90 -10.56
C THR A 156 2.04 -2.23 -10.77
N LYS A 157 2.90 -1.91 -9.80
CA LYS A 157 4.34 -2.24 -9.82
C LYS A 157 4.60 -3.75 -9.92
N VAL A 158 3.95 -4.55 -9.08
CA VAL A 158 4.08 -6.03 -9.11
C VAL A 158 3.56 -6.61 -10.43
N GLY A 159 2.45 -6.08 -10.95
CA GLY A 159 1.91 -6.51 -12.25
C GLY A 159 2.83 -6.18 -13.43
N GLN A 160 3.43 -4.99 -13.42
CA GLN A 160 4.43 -4.59 -14.41
C GLN A 160 5.68 -5.47 -14.32
N GLU A 161 6.16 -5.77 -13.12
CA GLU A 161 7.30 -6.64 -12.89
C GLU A 161 7.04 -8.06 -13.43
N HIS A 162 5.91 -8.67 -13.08
CA HIS A 162 5.53 -9.99 -13.60
C HIS A 162 5.39 -10.00 -15.13
N THR A 163 4.82 -8.94 -15.70
CA THR A 163 4.69 -8.80 -17.16
C THR A 163 6.07 -8.72 -17.81
N ALA A 164 6.96 -7.86 -17.30
CA ALA A 164 8.31 -7.70 -17.81
C ALA A 164 9.13 -9.00 -17.72
N ARG A 165 9.01 -9.75 -16.61
CA ARG A 165 9.64 -11.07 -16.44
C ARG A 165 9.13 -12.08 -17.46
N ARG A 166 7.82 -12.13 -17.72
CA ARG A 166 7.23 -13.03 -18.72
C ARG A 166 7.63 -12.64 -20.15
N THR A 167 7.68 -11.36 -20.47
CA THR A 167 8.22 -10.87 -21.75
C THR A 167 9.71 -11.25 -21.90
N LEU A 168 10.51 -11.11 -20.83
CA LEU A 168 11.92 -11.50 -20.86
C LEU A 168 12.08 -12.99 -21.16
N LEU A 169 11.29 -13.85 -20.52
CA LEU A 169 11.28 -15.28 -20.78
C LEU A 169 10.99 -15.57 -22.26
N SER A 170 9.91 -14.99 -22.82
CA SER A 170 9.55 -15.19 -24.24
C SER A 170 10.70 -14.78 -25.16
N VAL A 171 11.27 -13.58 -24.95
CA VAL A 171 12.36 -13.06 -25.79
C VAL A 171 13.61 -13.95 -25.68
N LEU A 172 13.94 -14.47 -24.49
CA LEU A 172 15.06 -15.40 -24.31
C LEU A 172 14.84 -16.72 -25.05
N VAL A 173 13.63 -17.26 -25.01
CA VAL A 173 13.27 -18.51 -25.70
C VAL A 173 13.24 -18.31 -27.22
N ASP A 174 12.74 -17.18 -27.69
CA ASP A 174 12.63 -16.84 -29.11
C ASP A 174 13.96 -16.35 -29.74
N GLY A 175 15.00 -16.14 -28.92
CA GLY A 175 16.30 -15.65 -29.37
C GLY A 175 16.32 -14.17 -29.78
N GLY A 176 15.41 -13.37 -29.22
CA GLY A 176 15.25 -11.95 -29.52
C GLY A 176 16.20 -11.02 -28.74
N PRO A 177 16.11 -9.69 -28.94
CA PRO A 177 16.96 -8.71 -28.25
C PRO A 177 16.56 -8.54 -26.78
N VAL A 178 17.43 -8.95 -25.85
CA VAL A 178 17.12 -9.07 -24.42
C VAL A 178 17.45 -7.85 -23.56
N ASP A 179 18.35 -6.96 -24.00
CA ASP A 179 18.94 -5.93 -23.12
C ASP A 179 17.91 -4.94 -22.54
N VAL A 180 16.95 -4.49 -23.36
CA VAL A 180 15.92 -3.54 -22.93
C VAL A 180 14.93 -4.20 -21.98
N VAL A 181 14.54 -5.44 -22.29
CA VAL A 181 13.52 -6.20 -21.54
C VAL A 181 14.08 -6.68 -20.20
N ALA A 182 15.36 -7.06 -20.16
CA ALA A 182 16.04 -7.44 -18.93
C ALA A 182 16.09 -6.30 -17.91
N ARG A 183 16.40 -5.08 -18.38
CA ARG A 183 16.36 -3.87 -17.53
C ARG A 183 14.96 -3.60 -16.99
N SER A 184 13.92 -3.68 -17.82
CA SER A 184 12.53 -3.48 -17.35
C SER A 184 12.07 -4.54 -16.36
N ALA A 185 12.62 -5.76 -16.44
CA ALA A 185 12.34 -6.84 -15.50
C ALA A 185 13.20 -6.77 -14.21
N GLY A 186 14.12 -5.80 -14.10
CA GLY A 186 15.04 -5.70 -12.96
C GLY A 186 16.05 -6.85 -12.88
N ILE A 187 16.29 -7.58 -13.98
CA ILE A 187 17.13 -8.78 -13.99
C ILE A 187 18.50 -8.44 -14.61
N THR A 188 19.55 -8.72 -13.84
CA THR A 188 20.91 -8.79 -14.39
C THR A 188 21.07 -10.13 -15.09
N LEU A 189 21.23 -10.13 -16.41
CA LEU A 189 21.29 -11.37 -17.19
C LEU A 189 22.52 -12.22 -16.81
N PRO A 190 22.33 -13.50 -16.44
CA PRO A 190 23.44 -14.44 -16.29
C PRO A 190 24.01 -14.79 -17.66
N ALA A 191 25.23 -15.31 -17.68
CA ALA A 191 25.86 -15.77 -18.91
C ALA A 191 25.07 -16.89 -19.61
N ARG A 192 24.34 -17.71 -18.84
CA ARG A 192 23.57 -18.86 -19.33
C ARG A 192 22.36 -19.12 -18.41
N TYR A 193 21.29 -19.62 -19.01
CA TYR A 193 20.16 -20.20 -18.31
C TYR A 193 20.13 -21.72 -18.54
N LEU A 194 19.72 -22.47 -17.52
CA LEU A 194 19.21 -23.83 -17.68
C LEU A 194 17.72 -23.74 -17.97
N VAL A 195 17.27 -24.37 -19.05
CA VAL A 195 15.86 -24.40 -19.44
C VAL A 195 15.27 -25.75 -19.00
N LEU A 196 14.23 -25.68 -18.17
CA LEU A 196 13.45 -26.84 -17.73
C LEU A 196 12.06 -26.74 -18.34
N SER A 197 11.64 -27.80 -19.04
CA SER A 197 10.23 -28.02 -19.39
C SER A 197 9.66 -28.96 -18.35
N VAL A 198 8.66 -28.49 -17.60
CA VAL A 198 8.07 -29.23 -16.48
C VAL A 198 6.59 -29.48 -16.73
N GLU A 199 6.13 -30.63 -16.28
CA GLU A 199 4.72 -30.99 -16.17
C GLU A 199 4.43 -31.25 -14.69
N LEU A 200 3.35 -30.66 -14.17
CA LEU A 200 2.95 -30.81 -12.78
C LEU A 200 1.70 -31.68 -12.70
N GLY A 201 1.78 -32.75 -11.91
CA GLY A 201 0.60 -33.55 -11.58
C GLY A 201 -0.50 -32.75 -10.86
N PRO A 202 -1.72 -33.30 -10.74
CA PRO A 202 -2.77 -32.69 -9.93
C PRO A 202 -2.40 -32.76 -8.45
N HIS A 203 -2.63 -31.68 -7.71
CA HIS A 203 -2.59 -31.69 -6.25
C HIS A 203 -3.92 -32.24 -5.71
N ALA A 204 -3.91 -32.93 -4.58
CA ALA A 204 -5.11 -33.55 -3.98
C ALA A 204 -6.27 -32.53 -3.78
N ASP A 205 -5.96 -31.30 -3.38
CA ASP A 205 -6.95 -30.21 -3.24
C ASP A 205 -7.68 -29.85 -4.55
N GLU A 206 -7.11 -30.15 -5.73
CA GLU A 206 -7.75 -29.86 -7.03
C GLU A 206 -8.94 -30.80 -7.30
N GLU A 207 -8.94 -31.97 -6.68
CA GLU A 207 -9.99 -32.99 -6.82
C GLU A 207 -11.03 -32.91 -5.69
N SER A 208 -10.81 -32.04 -4.69
CA SER A 208 -11.70 -31.89 -3.55
C SER A 208 -12.94 -31.08 -3.93
N PRO A 209 -14.17 -31.62 -3.75
CA PRO A 209 -15.41 -30.92 -4.09
C PRO A 209 -15.71 -29.70 -3.20
N GLU A 210 -15.02 -29.56 -2.07
CA GLU A 210 -15.16 -28.43 -1.14
C GLU A 210 -14.20 -27.27 -1.45
N VAL A 211 -13.26 -27.47 -2.38
CA VAL A 211 -12.20 -26.52 -2.71
C VAL A 211 -12.39 -26.00 -4.13
N ASP A 212 -12.21 -24.70 -4.31
CA ASP A 212 -12.13 -24.11 -5.64
C ASP A 212 -10.85 -24.59 -6.35
N ALA A 213 -11.02 -25.44 -7.37
CA ALA A 213 -9.92 -26.04 -8.12
C ALA A 213 -8.98 -25.00 -8.74
N GLU A 214 -9.48 -23.83 -9.15
CA GLU A 214 -8.66 -22.76 -9.71
C GLU A 214 -7.74 -22.15 -8.64
N ILE A 215 -8.25 -22.01 -7.40
CA ILE A 215 -7.45 -21.59 -6.25
C ILE A 215 -6.42 -22.67 -5.89
N ALA A 216 -6.78 -23.95 -5.93
CA ALA A 216 -5.86 -25.05 -5.67
C ALA A 216 -4.68 -25.06 -6.66
N VAL A 217 -4.95 -24.95 -7.97
CA VAL A 217 -3.93 -24.85 -9.03
C VAL A 217 -3.01 -23.65 -8.80
N ARG A 218 -3.57 -22.45 -8.53
CA ARG A 218 -2.76 -21.25 -8.24
C ARG A 218 -1.86 -21.42 -7.02
N ARG A 219 -2.36 -22.09 -5.96
CA ARG A 219 -1.57 -22.36 -4.75
C ARG A 219 -0.46 -23.39 -5.01
N LYS A 220 -0.71 -24.43 -5.81
CA LYS A 220 0.29 -25.41 -6.26
C LYS A 220 1.42 -24.70 -7.02
N LEU A 221 1.09 -23.94 -8.07
CA LEU A 221 2.06 -23.22 -8.88
C LEU A 221 2.88 -22.21 -8.06
N ARG A 222 2.24 -21.48 -7.14
CA ARG A 222 2.94 -20.54 -6.26
C ARG A 222 3.99 -21.23 -5.38
N ARG A 223 3.66 -22.39 -4.79
CA ARG A 223 4.59 -23.15 -3.94
C ARG A 223 5.76 -23.71 -4.77
N PHE A 224 5.46 -24.20 -5.97
CA PHE A 224 6.47 -24.70 -6.91
C PHE A 224 7.49 -23.60 -7.26
N LEU A 225 7.01 -22.42 -7.66
CA LEU A 225 7.87 -21.29 -8.05
C LEU A 225 8.66 -20.73 -6.87
N ALA A 226 8.05 -20.61 -5.70
CA ALA A 226 8.71 -20.12 -4.49
C ALA A 226 9.93 -20.98 -4.09
N ALA A 227 9.90 -22.29 -4.36
CA ALA A 227 11.06 -23.16 -4.11
C ALA A 227 12.26 -22.83 -5.03
N PHE A 228 12.01 -22.49 -6.30
CA PHE A 228 13.06 -22.06 -7.22
C PHE A 228 13.60 -20.66 -6.86
N GLU A 229 12.71 -19.72 -6.56
CA GLU A 229 13.11 -18.37 -6.13
C GLU A 229 13.97 -18.41 -4.86
N HIS A 230 13.61 -19.27 -3.91
CA HIS A 230 14.39 -19.45 -2.68
C HIS A 230 15.78 -20.05 -2.94
N ALA A 231 15.90 -21.02 -3.84
CA ALA A 231 17.15 -21.73 -4.10
C ALA A 231 18.08 -21.00 -5.08
N CYS A 232 17.53 -20.23 -6.02
CA CYS A 232 18.27 -19.64 -7.14
C CYS A 232 18.22 -18.10 -7.16
N GLY A 233 17.44 -17.47 -6.28
CA GLY A 233 17.29 -16.02 -6.16
C GLY A 233 16.47 -15.39 -7.28
N ASP A 234 16.56 -14.05 -7.37
CA ASP A 234 15.72 -13.22 -8.25
C ASP A 234 16.04 -13.37 -9.75
N GLY A 235 16.92 -14.28 -10.17
CA GLY A 235 17.19 -14.54 -11.58
C GLY A 235 16.27 -15.59 -12.22
N VAL A 236 15.41 -16.25 -11.44
CA VAL A 236 14.50 -17.27 -11.97
C VAL A 236 13.40 -16.62 -12.82
N LEU A 237 13.18 -17.19 -14.00
CA LEU A 237 12.10 -16.83 -14.91
C LEU A 237 11.22 -18.04 -15.13
N ALA A 238 9.90 -17.88 -15.07
CA ALA A 238 8.99 -18.99 -15.32
C ALA A 238 7.74 -18.54 -16.06
N SER A 239 7.24 -19.43 -16.90
CA SER A 239 5.94 -19.33 -17.58
C SER A 239 5.27 -20.69 -17.44
N LEU A 240 4.42 -20.80 -16.43
CA LEU A 240 3.67 -22.01 -16.11
C LEU A 240 2.17 -21.73 -16.24
N ASP A 241 1.49 -22.63 -16.93
CA ASP A 241 0.04 -22.74 -16.93
C ASP A 241 -0.33 -23.99 -16.11
N GLY A 242 -1.60 -24.15 -15.71
CA GLY A 242 -2.05 -25.24 -14.80
C GLY A 242 -1.34 -26.61 -14.92
N PRO A 243 -1.13 -27.18 -16.13
CA PRO A 243 -0.47 -28.47 -16.30
C PRO A 243 1.08 -28.41 -16.32
N GLY A 244 1.70 -27.25 -16.50
CA GLY A 244 3.16 -27.16 -16.67
C GLY A 244 3.63 -25.96 -17.46
N GLY A 245 4.91 -25.98 -17.83
CA GLY A 245 5.51 -24.93 -18.66
C GLY A 245 7.02 -24.86 -18.53
N LEU A 246 7.57 -23.66 -18.74
CA LEU A 246 9.01 -23.43 -18.77
C LEU A 246 9.49 -22.75 -17.48
N VAL A 247 10.64 -23.23 -16.99
CA VAL A 247 11.41 -22.59 -15.90
C VAL A 247 12.85 -22.40 -16.37
N LEU A 248 13.34 -21.17 -16.30
CA LEU A 248 14.69 -20.76 -16.67
C LEU A 248 15.46 -20.45 -15.38
N LEU A 249 16.48 -21.25 -15.09
CA LEU A 249 17.32 -21.11 -13.89
C LEU A 249 18.65 -20.44 -14.25
N PRO A 250 19.05 -19.37 -13.54
CA PRO A 250 20.32 -18.70 -13.81
C PRO A 250 21.50 -19.61 -13.45
N LEU A 251 22.46 -19.80 -14.35
CA LEU A 251 23.66 -20.60 -14.10
C LEU A 251 24.86 -19.72 -13.74
N ALA A 252 25.17 -19.64 -12.44
CA ALA A 252 26.37 -18.98 -11.92
C ALA A 252 27.52 -20.00 -11.75
N GLY A 253 28.27 -20.27 -12.83
CA GLY A 253 29.66 -20.77 -12.78
C GLY A 253 29.98 -22.15 -12.19
N ARG A 254 29.08 -22.85 -11.49
CA ARG A 254 29.23 -24.25 -11.04
C ARG A 254 27.96 -25.04 -11.34
N ARG A 255 28.12 -26.38 -11.54
CA ARG A 255 27.01 -27.34 -11.76
C ARG A 255 25.86 -27.00 -10.80
N SER A 256 24.72 -26.55 -11.33
CA SER A 256 23.54 -26.32 -10.53
C SER A 256 23.03 -27.65 -9.99
N ASP A 257 22.71 -27.72 -8.71
CA ASP A 257 22.01 -28.85 -8.10
C ASP A 257 20.51 -28.80 -8.45
N TRP A 258 20.22 -28.51 -9.73
CA TRP A 258 18.87 -28.34 -10.22
C TRP A 258 17.98 -29.57 -10.01
N PRO A 259 18.49 -30.84 -9.99
CA PRO A 259 17.63 -31.97 -9.67
C PRO A 259 17.12 -31.90 -8.23
N ALA A 260 17.98 -31.58 -7.25
CA ALA A 260 17.55 -31.45 -5.86
C ALA A 260 16.57 -30.28 -5.67
N VAL A 261 16.77 -29.18 -6.40
CA VAL A 261 15.85 -28.03 -6.41
C VAL A 261 14.50 -28.41 -7.03
N LEU A 262 14.50 -29.15 -8.14
CA LEU A 262 13.28 -29.65 -8.78
C LEU A 262 12.50 -30.59 -7.85
N ASP A 263 13.19 -31.52 -7.18
CA ASP A 263 12.57 -32.42 -6.20
C ASP A 263 12.00 -31.66 -5.00
N ALA A 264 12.70 -30.61 -4.54
CA ALA A 264 12.19 -29.75 -3.47
C ALA A 264 10.96 -28.94 -3.93
N ALA A 265 10.96 -28.47 -5.17
CA ALA A 265 9.82 -27.75 -5.77
C ALA A 265 8.59 -28.65 -5.94
N GLY A 266 8.76 -29.89 -6.41
CA GLY A 266 7.69 -30.90 -6.48
C GLY A 266 7.07 -31.16 -5.11
N ARG A 267 7.91 -31.48 -4.11
CA ARG A 267 7.46 -31.67 -2.72
C ARG A 267 6.71 -30.45 -2.16
N ALA A 268 7.21 -29.23 -2.42
CA ALA A 268 6.56 -28.00 -1.98
C ALA A 268 5.19 -27.82 -2.66
N ALA A 269 5.10 -28.16 -3.94
CA ALA A 269 3.87 -28.14 -4.73
C ALA A 269 2.91 -29.28 -4.37
N GLY A 270 3.36 -30.31 -3.66
CA GLY A 270 2.59 -31.50 -3.29
C GLY A 270 2.41 -32.48 -4.45
N VAL A 271 3.37 -32.53 -5.37
CA VAL A 271 3.40 -33.40 -6.57
C VAL A 271 4.73 -34.13 -6.72
#